data_AF-A0A5R9P277-F1
#
_entry.id   AF-A0A5R9P277-F1
#
_cell.length_a   1.000
_cell.length_b   1.000
_cell.length_c   1.000
_cell.angle_alpha   90.00
_cell.angle_beta   90.00
_cell.angle_gamma   90.00
#
_symmetry.space_group_name_H-M   'P 1'
#
loop_
_entity.id
_entity.type
_entity.pdbx_description
1 polymer ?
#
loop_
_entity_poly.entity_id
_entity_poly.type
_entity_poly.pdbx_seq_one_letter_code
_entity_poly.pdbx_strand_id
1 'polypeptide(L)'
;MMRDFENHVDSVILNFDLTGFTYDPQNFRELYETDLGAAALIFMTRPAAIALMCAATDIERAAVEPLAPFLVQVFGDAAIDDRFKQMIGHMARQVLEHIGYYHDRKSVQITRANLFSTASGYRKSPKDKNTMRVTPEQRAAWLMNTAKGPFNQWLDGQVKVDGVFDLKRLYEVAEKWGVTKRYDHLNPGQQRMNIGVALRKVVPESEYT
;
A
#
# COMPACT_ATOMS: atom_id res chain seq x y z
N MET A 1 -45.73 4.05 -7.26
CA MET A 1 -45.27 3.08 -8.29
C MET A 1 -43.99 3.53 -8.99
N MET A 2 -43.96 4.65 -9.74
CA MET A 2 -42.71 5.10 -10.42
C MET A 2 -41.62 5.59 -9.43
N ARG A 3 -42.00 6.38 -8.42
CA ARG A 3 -41.08 6.78 -7.33
C ARG A 3 -40.55 5.60 -6.51
N ASP A 4 -41.35 4.57 -6.31
CA ASP A 4 -40.93 3.36 -5.58
C ASP A 4 -39.92 2.55 -6.40
N PHE A 5 -40.10 2.53 -7.73
CA PHE A 5 -39.15 1.90 -8.65
C PHE A 5 -37.84 2.70 -8.73
N GLU A 6 -37.88 4.03 -8.81
CA GLU A 6 -36.68 4.89 -8.77
C GLU A 6 -35.87 4.67 -7.49
N ASN A 7 -36.55 4.71 -6.33
CA ASN A 7 -35.91 4.44 -5.04
C ASN A 7 -35.31 3.02 -4.98
N HIS A 8 -35.99 2.03 -5.56
CA HIS A 8 -35.47 0.67 -5.62
C HIS A 8 -34.22 0.59 -6.49
N VAL A 9 -34.23 1.19 -7.68
CA VAL A 9 -33.06 1.24 -8.57
C VAL A 9 -31.88 1.87 -7.83
N ASP A 10 -32.08 3.04 -7.21
CA ASP A 10 -31.03 3.72 -6.45
C ASP A 10 -30.50 2.86 -5.30
N SER A 11 -31.38 2.13 -4.59
CA SER A 11 -30.97 1.20 -3.53
C SER A 11 -30.17 -0.02 -4.02
N VAL A 12 -30.17 -0.29 -5.33
CA VAL A 12 -29.38 -1.37 -5.93
C VAL A 12 -28.06 -0.83 -6.47
N ILE A 13 -28.08 0.31 -7.17
CA ILE A 13 -26.91 0.84 -7.89
C ILE A 13 -26.04 1.79 -7.05
N LEU A 14 -26.61 2.44 -6.03
CA LEU A 14 -25.97 3.46 -5.21
C LEU A 14 -25.93 3.09 -3.73
N ASN A 15 -25.99 1.79 -3.42
CA ASN A 15 -25.94 1.30 -2.05
C ASN A 15 -24.51 1.07 -1.58
N PHE A 16 -23.94 2.11 -0.98
CA PHE A 16 -22.64 2.05 -0.31
C PHE A 16 -22.87 2.03 1.20
N ASP A 17 -22.36 0.99 1.86
CA ASP A 17 -22.42 0.91 3.32
C ASP A 17 -21.38 1.85 3.95
N LEU A 18 -21.87 2.93 4.55
CA LEU A 18 -21.08 3.87 5.34
C LEU A 18 -21.39 3.74 6.84
N THR A 19 -21.99 2.63 7.27
CA THR A 19 -22.33 2.42 8.68
C THR A 19 -21.05 2.44 9.52
N GLY A 20 -20.99 3.37 10.48
CA GLY A 20 -19.81 3.55 11.33
C GLY A 20 -18.66 4.32 10.67
N PHE A 21 -18.84 4.83 9.45
CA PHE A 21 -17.87 5.75 8.86
C PHE A 21 -17.80 7.04 9.67
N THR A 22 -16.61 7.40 10.14
CA THR A 22 -16.30 8.68 10.77
C THR A 22 -15.05 9.23 10.12
N TYR A 23 -15.12 10.45 9.60
CA TYR A 23 -13.97 11.10 9.00
C TYR A 23 -12.97 11.54 10.09
N ASP A 24 -11.72 11.10 9.96
CA ASP A 24 -10.60 11.60 10.77
C ASP A 24 -9.86 12.70 9.98
N PRO A 25 -9.99 13.99 10.33
CA PRO A 25 -9.40 15.06 9.52
C PRO A 25 -7.88 15.16 9.65
N GLN A 26 -7.26 14.60 10.70
CA GLN A 26 -5.81 14.70 10.95
C GLN A 26 -5.30 16.15 10.77
N ASN A 27 -4.33 16.35 9.88
CA ASN A 27 -3.74 17.66 9.59
C ASN A 27 -4.70 18.65 8.90
N PHE A 28 -5.88 18.21 8.47
CA PHE A 28 -6.91 19.07 7.86
C PHE A 28 -7.95 19.58 8.85
N ARG A 29 -7.77 19.35 10.16
CA ARG A 29 -8.75 19.71 11.21
C ARG A 29 -9.26 21.15 11.09
N GLU A 30 -8.35 22.12 10.99
CA GLU A 30 -8.72 23.54 10.90
C GLU A 30 -9.61 23.83 9.69
N LEU A 31 -9.32 23.22 8.53
CA LEU A 31 -10.13 23.38 7.32
C LEU A 31 -11.45 22.61 7.44
N TYR A 32 -11.43 21.40 8.01
CA TYR A 32 -12.61 20.57 8.22
C TYR A 32 -13.65 21.23 9.14
N GLU A 33 -13.20 21.92 10.19
CA GLU A 33 -14.05 22.60 11.16
C GLU A 33 -14.73 23.87 10.61
N THR A 34 -14.45 24.26 9.36
CA THR A 34 -15.17 25.32 8.64
C THR A 34 -16.42 24.79 7.93
N ASP A 35 -17.35 25.69 7.57
CA ASP A 35 -18.52 25.35 6.75
C ASP A 35 -18.12 24.71 5.40
N LEU A 36 -17.01 25.18 4.81
CA LEU A 36 -16.47 24.62 3.57
C LEU A 36 -16.03 23.16 3.77
N GLY A 37 -15.33 22.86 4.86
CA GLY A 37 -14.86 21.52 5.18
C GLY A 37 -15.99 20.55 5.51
N ALA A 38 -17.00 21.00 6.26
CA ALA A 38 -18.21 20.24 6.53
C ALA A 38 -18.99 19.94 5.23
N ALA A 39 -19.16 20.95 4.37
CA ALA A 39 -19.81 20.79 3.07
C ALA A 39 -19.05 19.83 2.14
N ALA A 40 -17.72 19.86 2.16
CA ALA A 40 -16.89 18.90 1.43
C ALA A 40 -17.14 17.45 1.89
N LEU A 41 -17.23 17.21 3.21
CA LEU A 41 -17.54 15.87 3.71
C LEU A 41 -18.92 15.40 3.23
N ILE A 42 -19.94 16.26 3.32
CA ILE A 42 -21.29 15.97 2.82
C ILE A 42 -21.25 15.57 1.35
N PHE A 43 -20.52 16.32 0.52
CA PHE A 43 -20.33 16.03 -0.91
C PHE A 43 -19.65 14.67 -1.12
N MET A 44 -18.55 14.42 -0.40
CA MET A 44 -17.72 13.21 -0.58
C MET A 44 -18.45 11.93 -0.14
N THR A 45 -19.40 12.01 0.78
CA THR A 45 -20.23 10.88 1.23
C THR A 45 -21.53 10.73 0.44
N ARG A 46 -21.76 11.53 -0.62
CA ARG A 46 -22.91 11.31 -1.50
C ARG A 46 -22.73 10.01 -2.29
N PRO A 47 -23.76 9.16 -2.41
CA PRO A 47 -23.66 7.92 -3.17
C PRO A 47 -23.18 8.12 -4.62
N ALA A 48 -23.62 9.19 -5.29
CA ALA A 48 -23.16 9.53 -6.63
C ALA A 48 -21.65 9.84 -6.70
N ALA A 49 -21.10 10.55 -5.71
CA ALA A 49 -19.67 10.83 -5.66
C ALA A 49 -18.87 9.54 -5.44
N ILE A 50 -19.35 8.66 -4.55
CA ILE A 50 -18.73 7.37 -4.28
C ILE A 50 -18.77 6.48 -5.53
N ALA A 51 -19.89 6.42 -6.23
CA ALA A 51 -20.04 5.66 -7.48
C ALA A 51 -19.05 6.13 -8.55
N LEU A 52 -18.85 7.45 -8.71
CA LEU A 52 -17.86 7.99 -9.64
C LEU A 52 -16.43 7.57 -9.26
N MET A 53 -16.06 7.65 -7.97
CA MET A 53 -14.75 7.21 -7.49
C MET A 53 -14.54 5.71 -7.72
N CYS A 54 -15.55 4.89 -7.47
CA CYS A 54 -15.52 3.45 -7.71
C CYS A 54 -15.37 3.13 -9.19
N ALA A 55 -16.14 3.78 -10.06
CA ALA A 55 -16.08 3.60 -11.50
C ALA A 55 -14.71 4.00 -12.08
N ALA A 56 -14.16 5.13 -11.65
CA ALA A 56 -12.80 5.54 -12.05
C ALA A 56 -11.75 4.53 -11.59
N THR A 57 -11.91 3.99 -10.37
CA THR A 57 -11.03 2.96 -9.84
C THR A 57 -11.08 1.68 -10.65
N ASP A 58 -12.28 1.25 -11.07
CA ASP A 58 -12.48 0.01 -11.85
C ASP A 58 -11.84 0.09 -13.25
N ILE A 59 -11.64 1.29 -13.80
CA ILE A 59 -10.90 1.53 -15.05
C ILE A 59 -9.45 2.02 -14.83
N GLU A 60 -8.91 1.77 -13.63
CA GLU A 60 -7.54 2.06 -13.22
C GLU A 60 -7.13 3.54 -13.28
N ARG A 61 -8.09 4.46 -13.18
CA ARG A 61 -7.90 5.91 -13.14
C ARG A 61 -7.77 6.42 -11.71
N ALA A 62 -7.41 7.69 -11.56
CA ALA A 62 -7.35 8.33 -10.25
C ALA A 62 -8.78 8.55 -9.74
N ALA A 63 -9.06 8.19 -8.48
CA ALA A 63 -10.44 8.13 -7.98
C ALA A 63 -11.15 9.49 -7.98
N VAL A 64 -10.45 10.59 -7.70
CA VAL A 64 -11.04 11.93 -7.64
C VAL A 64 -11.14 12.62 -9.00
N GLU A 65 -10.54 12.05 -10.05
CA GLU A 65 -10.58 12.60 -11.42
C GLU A 65 -12.00 12.96 -11.92
N PRO A 66 -13.02 12.07 -11.81
CA PRO A 66 -14.37 12.37 -12.25
C PRO A 66 -15.11 13.39 -11.38
N LEU A 67 -14.63 13.69 -10.17
CA LEU A 67 -15.30 14.62 -9.25
C LEU A 67 -15.02 16.08 -9.60
N ALA A 68 -13.93 16.36 -10.31
CA ALA A 68 -13.48 17.70 -10.61
C ALA A 68 -14.52 18.68 -11.18
N PRO A 69 -15.32 18.36 -12.23
CA PRO A 69 -16.32 19.30 -12.73
C PRO A 69 -17.37 19.64 -11.66
N PHE A 70 -17.74 18.67 -10.83
CA PHE A 70 -18.73 18.87 -9.77
C PHE A 70 -18.15 19.64 -8.59
N LEU A 71 -16.87 19.43 -8.25
CA LEU A 71 -16.18 20.21 -7.22
C LEU A 71 -16.14 21.70 -7.61
N VAL A 72 -15.83 22.01 -8.86
CA VAL A 72 -15.84 23.39 -9.37
C VAL A 72 -17.26 23.97 -9.34
N GLN A 73 -18.28 23.20 -9.74
CA GLN A 73 -19.67 23.67 -9.72
C GLN A 73 -20.19 23.94 -8.31
N VAL A 74 -19.83 23.11 -7.33
CA VAL A 74 -20.36 23.21 -5.96
C VAL A 74 -19.56 24.20 -5.12
N PHE A 75 -18.23 24.23 -5.26
CA PHE A 75 -17.34 24.96 -4.37
C PHE A 75 -16.65 26.17 -5.02
N GLY A 76 -16.81 26.37 -6.33
CA GLY A 76 -16.23 27.51 -7.06
C GLY A 76 -14.72 27.60 -6.86
N ASP A 77 -14.25 28.80 -6.49
CA ASP A 77 -12.82 29.08 -6.28
C ASP A 77 -12.20 28.28 -5.12
N ALA A 78 -12.99 27.80 -4.16
CA ALA A 78 -12.43 26.92 -3.13
C ALA A 78 -11.92 25.60 -3.74
N ALA A 79 -12.48 25.15 -4.87
CA ALA A 79 -12.04 23.92 -5.54
C ALA A 79 -10.61 24.03 -6.11
N ILE A 80 -10.15 25.24 -6.47
CA ILE A 80 -8.81 25.44 -7.02
C ILE A 80 -7.72 25.48 -5.94
N ASP A 81 -8.10 25.72 -4.68
CA ASP A 81 -7.16 25.77 -3.55
C ASP A 81 -6.48 24.41 -3.31
N ASP A 82 -5.16 24.43 -3.16
CA ASP A 82 -4.35 23.23 -3.01
C ASP A 82 -4.64 22.50 -1.69
N ARG A 83 -4.90 23.23 -0.61
CA ARG A 83 -5.19 22.62 0.70
C ARG A 83 -6.54 21.92 0.67
N PHE A 84 -7.54 22.52 0.04
CA PHE A 84 -8.84 21.92 -0.20
C PHE A 84 -8.74 20.66 -1.07
N LYS A 85 -8.02 20.71 -2.20
CA LYS A 85 -7.79 19.52 -3.06
C LYS A 85 -7.11 18.38 -2.31
N GLN A 86 -6.14 18.68 -1.46
CA GLN A 86 -5.48 17.68 -0.61
C GLN A 86 -6.47 17.05 0.38
N MET A 87 -7.34 17.85 1.00
CA MET A 87 -8.38 17.36 1.90
C MET A 87 -9.39 16.47 1.16
N ILE A 88 -9.82 16.84 -0.05
CA ILE A 88 -10.68 16.01 -0.90
C ILE A 88 -10.01 14.66 -1.19
N GLY A 89 -8.72 14.65 -1.55
CA GLY A 89 -7.96 13.41 -1.73
C GLY A 89 -7.89 12.57 -0.45
N HIS A 90 -7.76 13.21 0.71
CA HIS A 90 -7.75 12.56 2.01
C HIS A 90 -9.11 11.93 2.37
N MET A 91 -10.21 12.66 2.13
CA MET A 91 -11.58 12.15 2.32
C MET A 91 -11.85 10.97 1.37
N ALA A 92 -11.48 11.10 0.09
CA ALA A 92 -11.64 10.04 -0.90
C ALA A 92 -10.96 8.75 -0.45
N ARG A 93 -9.75 8.86 0.11
CA ARG A 93 -9.04 7.72 0.68
C ARG A 93 -9.85 7.02 1.78
N GLN A 94 -10.28 7.77 2.80
CA GLN A 94 -10.96 7.17 3.95
C GLN A 94 -12.31 6.57 3.56
N VAL A 95 -13.06 7.24 2.67
CA VAL A 95 -14.33 6.71 2.14
C VAL A 95 -14.10 5.41 1.38
N LEU A 96 -13.13 5.38 0.46
CA LEU A 96 -12.83 4.18 -0.33
C LEU A 96 -12.28 3.03 0.53
N GLU A 97 -11.39 3.32 1.48
CA GLU A 97 -10.88 2.32 2.42
C GLU A 97 -11.98 1.75 3.31
N HIS A 98 -12.95 2.58 3.74
CA HIS A 98 -14.10 2.12 4.53
C HIS A 98 -14.98 1.15 3.74
N ILE A 99 -15.23 1.40 2.45
CA ILE A 99 -16.06 0.53 1.60
C ILE A 99 -15.26 -0.63 0.95
N GLY A 100 -14.05 -0.91 1.46
CA GLY A 100 -13.28 -2.12 1.12
C GLY A 100 -12.30 -1.98 -0.05
N TYR A 101 -12.02 -0.78 -0.54
CA TYR A 101 -10.95 -0.55 -1.50
C TYR A 101 -9.59 -0.37 -0.81
N TYR A 102 -8.53 -0.67 -1.54
CA TYR A 102 -7.16 -0.55 -1.05
C TYR A 102 -6.40 0.48 -1.87
N HIS A 103 -5.70 1.37 -1.19
CA HIS A 103 -4.75 2.26 -1.84
C HIS A 103 -3.70 1.46 -2.63
N ASP A 104 -3.47 1.81 -3.89
CA ASP A 104 -2.57 1.07 -4.78
C ASP A 104 -1.37 1.92 -5.24
N ARG A 105 -1.67 3.04 -5.89
CA ARG A 105 -0.67 3.91 -6.54
C ARG A 105 -0.80 5.33 -6.00
N LYS A 106 0.34 5.91 -5.60
CA LYS A 106 0.45 7.34 -5.32
C LYS A 106 0.62 8.09 -6.64
N SER A 107 0.08 9.30 -6.73
CA SER A 107 0.36 10.24 -7.82
C SER A 107 0.14 9.70 -9.24
N VAL A 108 -0.99 9.03 -9.47
CA VAL A 108 -1.45 8.67 -10.82
C VAL A 108 -1.66 9.97 -11.61
N GLN A 109 -0.98 10.08 -12.75
CA GLN A 109 -1.05 11.26 -13.62
C GLN A 109 -2.40 11.33 -14.32
N ILE A 110 -3.05 12.49 -14.23
CA ILE A 110 -4.28 12.80 -14.98
C ILE A 110 -3.85 13.51 -16.26
N THR A 111 -4.04 12.83 -17.40
CA THR A 111 -3.49 13.28 -18.69
C THR A 111 -4.36 14.29 -19.42
N ARG A 112 -5.63 14.41 -19.01
CA ARG A 112 -6.56 15.39 -19.56
C ARG A 112 -6.55 16.65 -18.69
N ALA A 113 -6.76 17.81 -19.30
CA ALA A 113 -6.90 19.06 -18.55
C ALA A 113 -8.02 18.90 -17.52
N ASN A 114 -7.66 19.05 -16.23
CA ASN A 114 -8.53 18.75 -15.11
C ASN A 114 -8.10 19.58 -13.88
N LEU A 115 -8.95 19.63 -12.85
CA LEU A 115 -8.67 20.31 -11.57
C LEU A 115 -7.44 19.73 -10.86
N PHE A 116 -7.23 18.42 -11.02
CA PHE A 116 -6.11 17.68 -10.45
C PHE A 116 -5.11 17.33 -11.54
N SER A 117 -3.82 17.57 -11.29
CA SER A 117 -2.73 17.08 -12.15
C SER A 117 -2.36 15.62 -11.85
N THR A 118 -2.46 15.23 -10.57
CA THR A 118 -2.24 13.86 -10.10
C THR A 118 -3.17 13.54 -8.94
N ALA A 119 -3.45 12.26 -8.72
CA ALA A 119 -4.20 11.79 -7.55
C ALA A 119 -3.94 10.30 -7.25
N SER A 120 -4.44 9.79 -6.13
CA SER A 120 -4.27 8.38 -5.76
C SER A 120 -5.16 7.46 -6.61
N GLY A 121 -4.61 6.29 -6.95
CA GLY A 121 -5.32 5.15 -7.52
C GLY A 121 -5.56 4.05 -6.48
N TYR A 122 -6.67 3.34 -6.63
CA TYR A 122 -7.16 2.31 -5.72
C TYR A 122 -7.46 1.01 -6.46
N ARG A 123 -7.96 0.01 -5.75
CA ARG A 123 -8.44 -1.28 -6.30
C ARG A 123 -9.24 -2.06 -5.26
N LYS A 124 -10.01 -3.03 -5.71
CA LYS A 124 -10.89 -3.87 -4.87
C LYS A 124 -10.16 -4.96 -4.07
N SER A 125 -9.01 -5.44 -4.58
CA SER A 125 -8.24 -6.48 -3.91
C SER A 125 -6.95 -5.92 -3.32
N PRO A 126 -6.54 -6.34 -2.11
CA PRO A 126 -5.29 -5.91 -1.52
C PRO A 126 -4.10 -6.29 -2.42
N LYS A 127 -2.93 -5.69 -2.20
CA LYS A 127 -1.72 -6.12 -2.94
C LYS A 127 -1.41 -7.43 -2.28
N ASP A 128 -1.32 -8.47 -3.08
CA ASP A 128 -0.32 -9.48 -2.78
C ASP A 128 0.94 -8.69 -2.48
N LYS A 129 1.33 -8.68 -1.19
CA LYS A 129 2.58 -8.07 -0.77
C LYS A 129 3.58 -8.60 -1.76
N ASN A 130 4.22 -7.70 -2.51
CA ASN A 130 5.09 -8.01 -3.63
C ASN A 130 6.15 -9.05 -3.18
N THR A 131 5.79 -10.33 -3.20
CA THR A 131 6.75 -11.41 -3.21
C THR A 131 7.24 -11.28 -4.64
N MET A 132 8.43 -10.72 -4.82
CA MET A 132 9.17 -10.99 -6.05
C MET A 132 8.98 -12.47 -6.32
N ARG A 133 8.26 -12.81 -7.40
CA ARG A 133 8.19 -14.19 -7.86
C ARG A 133 9.56 -14.46 -8.46
N VAL A 134 10.52 -14.74 -7.58
CA VAL A 134 11.76 -15.39 -7.98
C VAL A 134 11.31 -16.67 -8.64
N THR A 135 11.45 -16.74 -9.96
CA THR A 135 10.98 -17.92 -10.69
C THR A 135 11.74 -19.15 -10.19
N PRO A 136 11.18 -20.37 -10.32
CA PRO A 136 11.92 -21.59 -10.00
C PRO A 136 13.30 -21.64 -10.66
N GLU A 137 13.44 -21.09 -11.89
CA GLU A 137 14.72 -20.99 -12.58
C GLU A 137 15.65 -19.94 -11.96
N GLN A 138 15.16 -18.76 -11.58
CA GLN A 138 15.96 -17.75 -10.89
C GLN A 138 16.41 -18.22 -9.49
N ARG A 139 15.54 -18.97 -8.79
CA ARG A 139 15.86 -19.63 -7.53
C ARG A 139 16.90 -20.72 -7.74
N ALA A 140 16.76 -21.53 -8.79
CA ALA A 140 17.72 -22.58 -9.15
C ALA A 140 19.08 -22.00 -9.57
N ALA A 141 19.12 -20.91 -10.34
CA ALA A 141 20.34 -20.21 -10.72
C ALA A 141 21.04 -19.56 -9.51
N TRP A 142 20.26 -18.96 -8.60
CA TRP A 142 20.80 -18.44 -7.33
C TRP A 142 21.32 -19.56 -6.43
N LEU A 143 20.60 -20.69 -6.32
CA LEU A 143 21.02 -21.87 -5.56
C LEU A 143 22.28 -22.52 -6.17
N MET A 144 22.35 -22.68 -7.50
CA MET A 144 23.49 -23.25 -8.21
C MET A 144 24.76 -22.43 -8.01
N ASN A 145 24.68 -21.10 -8.14
CA ASN A 145 25.85 -20.22 -8.07
C ASN A 145 26.19 -19.77 -6.65
N THR A 146 25.21 -19.71 -5.74
CA THR A 146 25.41 -19.13 -4.40
C THR A 146 25.41 -20.20 -3.31
N ALA A 147 24.56 -21.25 -3.38
CA ALA A 147 24.45 -22.23 -2.28
C ALA A 147 25.71 -23.09 -2.10
N LYS A 148 26.50 -23.29 -3.16
CA LYS A 148 27.83 -23.95 -3.08
C LYS A 148 29.00 -22.98 -3.03
N GLY A 149 28.75 -21.67 -2.93
CA GLY A 149 29.82 -20.68 -2.83
C GLY A 149 30.64 -20.86 -1.53
N PRO A 150 31.94 -20.51 -1.52
CA PRO A 150 32.82 -20.73 -0.38
C PRO A 150 32.26 -20.18 0.96
N PHE A 151 31.68 -18.97 0.92
CA PHE A 151 30.97 -18.36 2.05
C PHE A 151 29.81 -19.21 2.59
N ASN A 152 28.99 -19.80 1.71
CA ASN A 152 27.82 -20.57 2.17
C ASN A 152 28.23 -21.92 2.74
N GLN A 153 29.32 -22.52 2.25
CA GLN A 153 29.91 -23.73 2.83
C GLN A 153 30.50 -23.44 4.21
N TRP A 154 31.25 -22.35 4.34
CA TRP A 154 31.76 -21.86 5.62
C TRP A 154 30.62 -21.61 6.62
N LEU A 155 29.62 -20.83 6.23
CA LEU A 155 28.50 -20.49 7.12
C LEU A 155 27.74 -21.74 7.55
N ASP A 156 27.45 -22.64 6.61
CA ASP A 156 26.79 -23.91 6.90
C ASP A 156 27.60 -24.78 7.90
N GLY A 157 28.93 -24.77 7.82
CA GLY A 157 29.81 -25.43 8.79
C GLY A 157 29.76 -24.83 10.20
N GLN A 158 29.42 -23.56 10.33
CA GLN A 158 29.26 -22.89 11.63
C GLN A 158 27.87 -23.13 12.24
N VAL A 159 26.83 -23.19 11.41
CA VAL A 159 25.43 -23.14 11.86
C VAL A 159 24.69 -24.48 11.79
N LYS A 160 25.27 -25.52 11.16
CA LYS A 160 24.66 -26.86 11.16
C LYS A 160 25.30 -27.77 12.21
N VAL A 161 24.47 -28.49 12.96
CA VAL A 161 24.87 -29.55 13.89
C VAL A 161 24.23 -30.85 13.38
N ASP A 162 25.03 -31.87 13.09
CA ASP A 162 24.56 -33.15 12.54
C ASP A 162 23.69 -33.00 11.28
N GLY A 163 24.00 -32.00 10.45
CA GLY A 163 23.26 -31.66 9.23
C GLY A 163 21.99 -30.84 9.44
N VAL A 164 21.59 -30.59 10.71
CA VAL A 164 20.42 -29.79 11.07
C VAL A 164 20.82 -28.33 11.30
N PHE A 165 20.08 -27.40 10.71
CA PHE A 165 20.30 -25.97 10.86
C PHE A 165 19.91 -25.48 12.27
N ASP A 166 20.84 -24.83 12.96
CA ASP A 166 20.65 -24.23 14.27
C ASP A 166 20.57 -22.70 14.17
N LEU A 167 19.38 -22.17 14.45
CA LEU A 167 19.12 -20.73 14.41
C LEU A 167 19.89 -19.97 15.49
N LYS A 168 20.12 -20.58 16.65
CA LYS A 168 20.86 -19.94 17.75
C LYS A 168 22.30 -19.69 17.34
N ARG A 169 22.95 -20.70 16.75
CA ARG A 169 24.32 -20.58 16.22
C ARG A 169 24.45 -19.54 15.12
N LEU A 170 23.44 -19.41 14.26
CA LEU A 170 23.44 -18.35 13.25
C LEU A 170 23.54 -16.96 13.88
N TYR A 171 22.80 -16.72 14.97
CA TYR A 171 22.87 -15.44 15.69
C TYR A 171 24.18 -15.26 16.46
N GLU A 172 24.73 -16.33 17.06
CA GLU A 172 26.05 -16.29 17.70
C GLU A 172 27.16 -15.93 16.69
N VAL A 173 27.11 -16.51 15.48
CA VAL A 173 28.04 -16.17 14.38
C VAL A 173 27.82 -14.72 13.92
N ALA A 174 26.56 -14.28 13.78
CA ALA A 174 26.23 -12.91 13.41
C ALA A 174 26.82 -11.89 14.41
N GLU A 175 26.68 -12.18 15.71
CA GLU A 175 27.16 -11.32 16.78
C GLU A 175 28.69 -11.20 16.81
N LYS A 176 29.43 -12.30 16.56
CA LYS A 176 30.90 -12.27 16.43
C LYS A 176 31.40 -11.27 15.38
N TRP A 177 30.61 -11.03 14.34
CA TRP A 177 30.93 -10.11 13.24
C TRP A 177 30.16 -8.77 13.34
N GLY A 178 29.62 -8.44 14.51
CA GLY A 178 28.93 -7.17 14.75
C GLY A 178 27.55 -7.04 14.12
N VAL A 179 26.95 -8.13 13.63
CA VAL A 179 25.60 -8.16 13.07
C VAL A 179 24.61 -8.47 14.20
N THR A 180 24.04 -7.42 14.81
CA THR A 180 23.15 -7.54 15.98
C THR A 180 21.65 -7.50 15.65
N LYS A 181 21.29 -7.23 14.40
CA LYS A 181 19.89 -7.06 13.98
C LYS A 181 19.12 -8.38 14.09
N ARG A 182 17.99 -8.33 14.79
CA ARG A 182 17.07 -9.46 15.01
C ARG A 182 15.95 -9.52 13.98
N TYR A 183 15.55 -10.73 13.59
CA TYR A 183 14.48 -11.00 12.62
C TYR A 183 13.45 -11.99 13.16
N ASP A 184 13.12 -11.88 14.46
CA ASP A 184 12.32 -12.88 15.17
C ASP A 184 10.90 -13.08 14.60
N HIS A 185 10.40 -12.12 13.80
CA HIS A 185 9.12 -12.18 13.11
C HIS A 185 9.15 -12.98 11.78
N LEU A 186 10.31 -13.49 11.34
CA LEU A 186 10.48 -14.25 10.10
C LEU A 186 10.71 -15.74 10.37
N ASN A 187 10.45 -16.59 9.38
CA ASN A 187 10.78 -18.01 9.52
C ASN A 187 12.31 -18.26 9.50
N PRO A 188 12.81 -19.39 10.04
CA PRO A 188 14.26 -19.63 10.17
C PRO A 188 15.06 -19.54 8.86
N GLY A 189 14.47 -19.97 7.73
CA GLY A 189 15.11 -19.86 6.42
C GLY A 189 15.25 -18.41 5.94
N GLN A 190 14.23 -17.57 6.18
CA GLN A 190 14.28 -16.14 5.90
C GLN A 190 15.27 -15.39 6.80
N GLN A 191 15.33 -15.77 8.09
CA GLN A 191 16.32 -15.24 9.03
C GLN A 191 17.75 -15.55 8.55
N ARG A 192 18.02 -16.81 8.15
CA ARG A 192 19.30 -17.24 7.55
C ARG A 192 19.66 -16.42 6.33
N MET A 193 18.71 -16.18 5.43
CA MET A 193 18.95 -15.39 4.23
C MET A 193 19.36 -13.94 4.58
N ASN A 194 18.60 -13.27 5.44
CA ASN A 194 18.87 -11.87 5.80
C ASN A 194 20.17 -11.70 6.58
N ILE A 195 20.44 -12.60 7.53
CA ILE A 195 21.69 -12.58 8.30
C ILE A 195 22.89 -12.94 7.42
N GLY A 196 22.75 -13.92 6.52
CA GLY A 196 23.80 -14.29 5.58
C GLY A 196 24.19 -13.13 4.64
N VAL A 197 23.23 -12.32 4.19
CA VAL A 197 23.51 -11.11 3.39
C VAL A 197 24.26 -10.05 4.20
N ALA A 198 23.92 -9.88 5.49
CA ALA A 198 24.63 -8.96 6.37
C ALA A 198 26.06 -9.44 6.64
N LEU A 199 26.24 -10.73 6.94
CA LEU A 199 27.54 -11.36 7.17
C LEU A 199 28.48 -11.24 5.97
N ARG A 200 27.99 -11.40 4.73
CA ARG A 200 28.81 -11.21 3.51
C ARG A 200 29.46 -9.85 3.37
N LYS A 201 28.95 -8.82 4.04
CA LYS A 201 29.50 -7.46 3.99
C LYS A 201 30.61 -7.23 5.01
N VAL A 202 30.69 -8.08 6.03
CA VAL A 202 31.53 -7.85 7.21
C VAL A 202 32.56 -8.96 7.44
N VAL A 203 32.28 -10.18 6.97
CA VAL A 203 33.22 -11.31 7.04
C VAL A 203 34.22 -11.17 5.88
N PRO A 204 35.53 -11.08 6.14
CA PRO A 204 36.56 -11.03 5.10
C PRO A 204 36.59 -12.33 4.28
N GLU A 205 36.93 -12.24 2.99
CA GLU A 205 37.06 -13.41 2.11
C GLU A 205 38.07 -14.44 2.65
N SER A 206 39.12 -14.00 3.35
CA SER A 206 40.12 -14.87 3.96
C SER A 206 39.58 -15.89 4.97
N GLU A 207 38.36 -15.68 5.51
CA GLU A 207 37.74 -16.59 6.48
C GLU A 207 37.05 -17.79 5.82
N TYR A 208 36.76 -17.69 4.52
CA TYR A 208 35.94 -18.67 3.81
C TYR A 208 36.48 -19.04 2.42
N THR A 209 37.75 -18.75 2.14
CA THR A 209 38.45 -19.14 0.90
C THR A 209 39.52 -20.18 1.20
#